data_AF-A0A8J5PK98-F1
#
_entry.id   AF-A0A8J5PK98-F1
#
_cell.length_a   1.000
_cell.length_b   1.000
_cell.length_c   1.000
_cell.angle_alpha   90.00
_cell.angle_beta   90.00
_cell.angle_gamma   90.00
#
_symmetry.space_group_name_H-M   'P 1'
#
loop_
_entity.id
_entity.type
_entity.pdbx_description
1 polymer ?
#
loop_
_entity_poly.entity_id
_entity_poly.type
_entity_poly.pdbx_seq_one_letter_code
_entity_poly.pdbx_strand_id
1 'polypeptide(L)'
;MDDEQSRDFFAFLEAGWGRGYPCEDEFEEEFEDESDEDLEMEDDDKEDFYDRVYRERLDDQKTLLLGHDILYLAQAMTGLPNCKTLILTDARIPWGASRLKREVGSELSRGFHPDNFEDEQFVQRILQVMLSAVAKSELPVEKLDFYLGHVDEPKSVNPISLQLLDWPVYVSPIAWTLTSLTSLRLLISPFYKNNRAYGWEKRAMGCFDLFPQLSHFTLAFDDEFDNHTIFPIFSELLKIPQLRVMELARFEATAAELTKILLQHQSTLEEITLREVKMDGAGSWTSVLSTVRDMRQFHSFTMKQCLIGDWFFTDVSDEIDEVVSIKDRERIEELAAQIEIVSAEMAAK
;
A
#
# COMPACT_ATOMS: atom_id res chain seq x y z
N MET A 1 -11.54 8.55 22.44
CA MET A 1 -11.22 9.58 21.44
C MET A 1 -9.83 9.24 20.98
N ASP A 2 -9.59 8.47 19.93
CA ASP A 2 -10.42 8.14 18.76
C ASP A 2 -10.21 6.65 18.38
N ASP A 3 -11.21 5.80 18.66
CA ASP A 3 -11.31 4.41 18.15
C ASP A 3 -11.87 4.41 16.69
N GLU A 4 -11.96 5.58 16.04
CA GLU A 4 -12.61 5.80 14.74
C GLU A 4 -11.62 5.88 13.57
N GLN A 5 -10.33 6.16 13.79
CA GLN A 5 -9.35 6.33 12.71
C GLN A 5 -8.69 5.02 12.19
N SER A 6 -8.69 3.95 12.98
CA SER A 6 -8.26 2.60 12.53
C SER A 6 -9.37 1.84 11.79
N ARG A 7 -10.64 2.27 11.97
CA ARG A 7 -11.77 1.76 11.19
C ARG A 7 -11.72 2.15 9.72
N ASP A 8 -11.16 3.31 9.38
CA ASP A 8 -11.31 3.89 8.04
C ASP A 8 -10.53 3.18 6.92
N PHE A 9 -9.41 2.50 7.16
CA PHE A 9 -8.65 1.90 6.05
C PHE A 9 -9.28 0.62 5.53
N PHE A 10 -9.54 -0.31 6.45
CA PHE A 10 -10.23 -1.53 6.08
C PHE A 10 -11.73 -1.32 5.94
N ALA A 11 -12.34 -0.27 6.47
CA ALA A 11 -13.68 0.13 6.04
C ALA A 11 -13.67 0.83 4.68
N PHE A 12 -12.58 1.46 4.23
CA PHE A 12 -12.42 1.95 2.86
C PHE A 12 -12.15 0.81 1.87
N LEU A 13 -11.35 -0.19 2.26
CA LEU A 13 -11.23 -1.47 1.55
C LEU A 13 -12.58 -2.21 1.58
N GLU A 14 -13.14 -2.56 2.74
CA GLU A 14 -14.45 -3.26 2.87
C GLU A 14 -15.63 -2.45 2.27
N ALA A 15 -15.60 -1.11 2.27
CA ALA A 15 -16.56 -0.28 1.53
C ALA A 15 -16.40 -0.42 0.01
N GLY A 16 -15.15 -0.44 -0.48
CA GLY A 16 -14.82 -0.79 -1.86
C GLY A 16 -15.28 -2.20 -2.24
N TRP A 17 -15.43 -3.10 -1.25
CA TRP A 17 -15.86 -4.48 -1.45
C TRP A 17 -17.37 -4.73 -1.26
N GLY A 18 -18.17 -3.74 -0.84
CA GLY A 18 -19.55 -4.01 -0.39
C GLY A 18 -20.63 -2.97 -0.65
N ARG A 19 -20.30 -1.71 -0.95
CA ARG A 19 -21.31 -0.72 -1.39
C ARG A 19 -20.66 0.28 -2.31
N GLY A 20 -21.16 0.34 -3.54
CA GLY A 20 -20.95 1.49 -4.42
C GLY A 20 -21.23 2.78 -3.65
N TYR A 21 -20.17 3.51 -3.32
CA TYR A 21 -20.32 4.92 -3.02
C TYR A 21 -20.68 5.58 -4.35
N PRO A 22 -21.69 6.46 -4.38
CA PRO A 22 -22.11 7.12 -5.60
C PRO A 22 -21.02 8.12 -6.00
N CYS A 23 -20.05 7.65 -6.78
CA CYS A 23 -19.15 8.52 -7.53
C CYS A 23 -19.77 8.66 -8.92
N GLU A 24 -20.59 9.71 -9.04
CA GLU A 24 -20.68 10.51 -10.26
C GLU A 24 -21.15 9.79 -11.55
N ASP A 25 -22.24 9.01 -11.47
CA ASP A 25 -23.17 8.93 -12.61
C ASP A 25 -23.99 10.24 -12.76
N GLU A 26 -23.88 11.18 -11.82
CA GLU A 26 -24.70 12.41 -11.77
C GLU A 26 -23.97 13.70 -12.22
N PHE A 27 -22.70 13.63 -12.64
CA PHE A 27 -21.97 14.80 -13.16
C PHE A 27 -21.13 14.54 -14.42
N GLU A 28 -21.26 13.38 -15.05
CA GLU A 28 -21.13 13.33 -16.50
C GLU A 28 -22.46 13.87 -17.05
N GLU A 29 -22.58 15.22 -17.12
CA GLU A 29 -23.37 15.76 -18.22
C GLU A 29 -22.79 15.10 -19.46
N GLU A 30 -23.58 14.20 -20.05
CA GLU A 30 -23.53 13.81 -21.45
C GLU A 30 -23.33 15.09 -22.27
N PHE A 31 -22.08 15.52 -22.40
CA PHE A 31 -21.60 16.04 -23.66
C PHE A 31 -21.47 14.82 -24.56
N GLU A 32 -22.62 14.27 -24.94
CA GLU A 32 -22.87 13.79 -26.28
C GLU A 32 -22.64 14.99 -27.22
N ASP A 33 -21.37 15.39 -27.37
CA ASP A 33 -20.97 15.98 -28.64
C ASP A 33 -21.04 14.82 -29.62
N GLU A 34 -22.23 14.71 -30.23
CA GLU A 34 -22.50 14.05 -31.50
C GLU A 34 -21.52 14.60 -32.56
N SER A 35 -20.29 14.11 -32.52
CA SER A 35 -19.41 14.12 -33.67
C SER A 35 -18.61 12.83 -33.65
N ASP A 36 -19.33 11.71 -33.76
CA ASP A 36 -18.88 10.55 -34.51
C ASP A 36 -18.72 10.98 -35.99
N GLU A 37 -17.83 11.93 -36.26
CA GLU A 37 -17.17 11.99 -37.55
C GLU A 37 -16.16 10.85 -37.49
N ASP A 38 -16.64 9.64 -37.75
CA ASP A 38 -15.81 8.54 -38.23
C ASP A 38 -15.01 9.11 -39.40
N LEU A 39 -13.78 9.54 -39.13
CA LEU A 39 -12.85 9.93 -40.17
C LEU A 39 -12.79 8.74 -41.13
N GLU A 40 -13.33 8.91 -42.34
CA GLU A 40 -13.23 7.97 -43.46
C GLU A 40 -11.78 7.94 -43.93
N MET A 41 -10.89 7.45 -43.07
CA MET A 41 -9.50 7.15 -43.35
C MET A 41 -9.38 5.65 -43.62
N GLU A 42 -8.50 5.28 -44.54
CA GLU A 42 -8.13 3.88 -44.74
C GLU A 42 -7.53 3.32 -43.44
N ASP A 43 -7.72 2.03 -43.17
CA ASP A 43 -7.31 1.44 -41.88
C ASP A 43 -5.81 1.65 -41.58
N ASP A 44 -4.97 1.63 -42.62
CA ASP A 44 -3.53 1.92 -42.52
C ASP A 44 -3.25 3.39 -42.13
N ASP A 45 -4.01 4.34 -42.67
CA ASP A 45 -3.89 5.78 -42.34
C ASP A 45 -4.38 6.07 -40.90
N LYS A 46 -5.34 5.29 -40.39
CA LYS A 46 -5.82 5.38 -39.00
C LYS A 46 -4.77 4.90 -38.01
N GLU A 47 -4.11 3.78 -38.30
CA GLU A 47 -3.05 3.25 -37.43
C GLU A 47 -1.86 4.23 -37.33
N ASP A 48 -1.42 4.77 -38.47
CA ASP A 48 -0.35 5.77 -38.54
C ASP A 48 -0.70 7.09 -37.82
N PHE A 49 -1.98 7.49 -37.85
CA PHE A 49 -2.47 8.66 -37.12
C PHE A 49 -2.40 8.43 -35.60
N TYR A 50 -2.96 7.33 -35.11
CA TYR A 50 -3.00 7.05 -33.67
C TYR A 50 -1.61 6.78 -33.09
N ASP A 51 -0.71 6.09 -33.80
CA ASP A 51 0.68 5.91 -33.37
C ASP A 51 1.42 7.26 -33.25
N ARG A 52 1.16 8.20 -34.16
CA ARG A 52 1.73 9.55 -34.07
C ARG A 52 1.21 10.31 -32.85
N VAL A 53 -0.12 10.35 -32.66
CA VAL A 53 -0.73 11.05 -31.51
C VAL A 53 -0.27 10.42 -30.20
N TYR A 54 -0.20 9.09 -30.14
CA TYR A 54 0.32 8.37 -28.98
C TYR A 54 1.76 8.80 -28.64
N ARG A 55 2.65 8.85 -29.63
CA ARG A 55 4.05 9.28 -29.42
C ARG A 55 4.15 10.73 -28.98
N GLU A 56 3.35 11.63 -29.55
CA GLU A 56 3.29 13.03 -29.12
C GLU A 56 2.86 13.15 -27.65
N ARG A 57 1.83 12.40 -27.23
CA ARG A 57 1.37 12.37 -25.83
C ARG A 57 2.41 11.77 -24.88
N LEU A 58 3.15 10.76 -25.32
CA LEU A 58 4.25 10.17 -24.56
C LEU A 58 5.41 11.15 -24.39
N ASP A 59 5.73 11.93 -25.43
CA ASP A 59 6.78 12.97 -25.36
C ASP A 59 6.36 14.15 -24.48
N ASP A 60 5.08 14.55 -24.52
CA ASP A 60 4.51 15.55 -23.60
C ASP A 60 4.67 15.08 -22.14
N GLN A 61 4.32 13.82 -21.87
CA GLN A 61 4.49 13.21 -20.54
C GLN A 61 5.96 13.21 -20.12
N LYS A 62 6.88 12.75 -20.97
CA LYS A 62 8.33 12.77 -20.68
C LYS A 62 8.85 14.18 -20.41
N THR A 63 8.36 15.17 -21.14
CA THR A 63 8.74 16.59 -20.96
C THR A 63 8.26 17.14 -19.63
N LEU A 64 7.02 16.80 -19.22
CA LEU A 64 6.48 17.18 -17.91
C LEU A 64 7.34 16.63 -16.76
N LEU A 65 7.86 15.40 -16.91
CA LEU A 65 8.72 14.72 -15.93
C LEU A 65 10.13 15.31 -15.80
N LEU A 66 10.51 16.31 -16.59
CA LEU A 66 11.81 17.00 -16.48
C LEU A 66 11.89 18.01 -15.32
N GLY A 67 10.91 18.05 -14.41
CA GLY A 67 10.90 18.91 -13.21
C GLY A 67 9.72 19.90 -13.14
N HIS A 68 8.96 20.05 -14.22
CA HIS A 68 7.74 20.87 -14.23
C HIS A 68 6.62 20.23 -13.40
N ASP A 69 6.55 18.90 -13.40
CA ASP A 69 5.72 18.07 -12.52
C ASP A 69 5.77 18.50 -11.03
N ILE A 70 6.97 18.65 -10.45
CA ILE A 70 7.14 19.07 -9.04
C ILE A 70 6.62 20.50 -8.83
N LEU A 71 6.94 21.40 -9.77
CA LEU A 71 6.54 22.81 -9.69
C LEU A 71 5.03 22.98 -9.72
N TYR A 72 4.37 22.37 -10.70
CA TYR A 72 2.92 22.49 -10.87
C TYR A 72 2.16 21.79 -9.75
N LEU A 73 2.61 20.60 -9.32
CA LEU A 73 1.97 19.93 -8.19
C LEU A 73 2.13 20.73 -6.89
N ALA A 74 3.33 21.22 -6.59
CA ALA A 74 3.55 22.05 -5.41
C ALA A 74 2.69 23.33 -5.43
N GLN A 75 2.57 23.98 -6.59
CA GLN A 75 1.72 25.15 -6.75
C GLN A 75 0.24 24.81 -6.52
N ALA A 76 -0.25 23.73 -7.11
CA ALA A 76 -1.63 23.26 -6.89
C ALA A 76 -1.88 22.97 -5.41
N MET A 77 -0.92 22.33 -4.73
CA MET A 77 -0.99 22.03 -3.31
C MET A 77 -1.08 23.28 -2.43
N THR A 78 -0.42 24.40 -2.78
CA THR A 78 -0.58 25.65 -1.99
C THR A 78 -2.02 26.18 -1.96
N GLY A 79 -2.85 25.79 -2.94
CA GLY A 79 -4.29 26.06 -2.95
C GLY A 79 -5.13 25.17 -2.03
N LEU A 80 -4.52 24.17 -1.38
CA LEU A 80 -5.19 23.16 -0.54
C LEU A 80 -4.69 23.22 0.92
N PRO A 81 -4.87 24.36 1.63
CA PRO A 81 -4.25 24.58 2.95
C PRO A 81 -4.72 23.61 4.05
N ASN A 82 -5.85 22.93 3.85
CA ASN A 82 -6.40 21.95 4.78
C ASN A 82 -6.10 20.50 4.38
N CYS A 83 -5.29 20.27 3.34
CA CYS A 83 -4.91 18.93 2.91
C CYS A 83 -3.92 18.32 3.91
N LYS A 84 -4.35 17.24 4.57
CA LYS A 84 -3.55 16.48 5.55
C LYS A 84 -3.17 15.08 5.08
N THR A 85 -3.80 14.60 4.02
CA THR A 85 -3.64 13.24 3.52
C THR A 85 -3.35 13.29 2.03
N LEU A 86 -2.33 12.56 1.61
CA LEU A 86 -2.06 12.30 0.20
C LEU A 86 -2.20 10.80 -0.07
N ILE A 87 -2.86 10.49 -1.18
CA ILE A 87 -3.15 9.12 -1.59
C ILE A 87 -2.66 8.96 -3.03
N LEU A 88 -1.81 7.96 -3.27
CA LEU A 88 -1.50 7.48 -4.60
C LEU A 88 -2.30 6.21 -4.85
N THR A 89 -3.23 6.25 -5.81
CA THR A 89 -4.12 5.13 -6.12
C THR A 89 -4.46 5.03 -7.60
N ASP A 90 -4.70 3.80 -8.06
CA ASP A 90 -5.25 3.45 -9.38
C ASP A 90 -6.75 3.10 -9.34
N ALA A 91 -7.38 3.13 -8.15
CA ALA A 91 -8.80 2.80 -7.95
C ALA A 91 -9.78 3.83 -8.55
N ARG A 92 -9.29 4.91 -9.18
CA ARG A 92 -10.14 5.95 -9.78
C ARG A 92 -9.70 6.27 -11.19
N ILE A 93 -10.70 6.47 -12.04
CA ILE A 93 -10.50 6.98 -13.40
C ILE A 93 -10.10 8.45 -13.31
N PRO A 94 -8.93 8.87 -13.80
CA PRO A 94 -8.57 10.27 -13.77
C PRO A 94 -9.44 11.09 -14.73
N TRP A 95 -9.73 12.33 -14.36
CA TRP A 95 -10.46 13.26 -15.22
C TRP A 95 -9.76 13.43 -16.57
N GLY A 96 -10.53 13.34 -17.65
CA GLY A 96 -9.99 13.39 -19.02
C GLY A 96 -9.45 12.07 -19.57
N ALA A 97 -9.51 10.96 -18.81
CA ALA A 97 -9.09 9.65 -19.30
C ALA A 97 -9.86 9.21 -20.55
N SER A 98 -11.20 9.38 -20.57
CA SER A 98 -12.05 9.02 -21.71
C SER A 98 -11.70 9.84 -22.95
N ARG A 99 -11.47 11.16 -22.76
CA ARG A 99 -11.01 12.03 -23.83
C ARG A 99 -9.65 11.60 -24.36
N LEU A 100 -8.68 11.33 -23.49
CA LEU A 100 -7.34 10.90 -23.91
C LEU A 100 -7.40 9.54 -24.63
N LYS A 101 -8.22 8.59 -24.16
CA LYS A 101 -8.47 7.31 -24.85
C LYS A 101 -8.99 7.53 -26.28
N ARG A 102 -9.92 8.47 -26.47
CA ARG A 102 -10.41 8.84 -27.82
C ARG A 102 -9.31 9.46 -28.68
N GLU A 103 -8.50 10.35 -28.11
CA GLU A 103 -7.39 11.01 -28.83
C GLU A 103 -6.29 10.02 -29.25
N VAL A 104 -5.89 9.09 -28.36
CA VAL A 104 -4.79 8.14 -28.62
C VAL A 104 -5.23 6.83 -29.28
N GLY A 105 -6.54 6.62 -29.47
CA GLY A 105 -7.09 5.41 -30.11
C GLY A 105 -6.84 4.09 -29.37
N SER A 106 -6.35 4.14 -28.14
CA SER A 106 -5.93 2.97 -27.36
C SER A 106 -6.38 3.06 -25.91
N GLU A 107 -6.55 1.91 -25.26
CA GLU A 107 -6.86 1.89 -23.83
C GLU A 107 -5.67 2.40 -23.02
N LEU A 108 -5.94 3.29 -22.07
CA LEU A 108 -4.92 3.75 -21.14
C LEU A 108 -4.59 2.62 -20.16
N SER A 109 -3.32 2.25 -20.09
CA SER A 109 -2.83 1.38 -19.03
C SER A 109 -2.95 2.10 -17.69
N ARG A 110 -3.56 1.44 -16.69
CA ARG A 110 -3.69 1.95 -15.33
C ARG A 110 -2.72 1.23 -14.42
N GLY A 111 -1.55 1.81 -14.18
CA GLY A 111 -0.50 1.25 -13.31
C GLY A 111 0.74 0.87 -14.10
N PHE A 112 1.56 -0.06 -13.57
CA PHE A 112 2.85 -0.41 -14.16
C PHE A 112 2.97 -1.90 -14.46
N HIS A 113 3.42 -2.25 -15.66
CA HIS A 113 3.77 -3.64 -15.93
C HIS A 113 5.14 -3.93 -15.31
N PRO A 114 5.31 -4.89 -14.39
CA PRO A 114 6.58 -5.14 -13.70
C PRO A 114 7.69 -5.62 -14.66
N ASP A 115 7.33 -6.13 -15.83
CA ASP A 115 8.30 -6.46 -16.89
C ASP A 115 8.69 -5.27 -17.78
N ASN A 116 8.13 -4.07 -17.55
CA ASN A 116 8.43 -2.86 -18.30
C ASN A 116 9.23 -1.86 -17.44
N PHE A 117 10.52 -1.73 -17.74
CA PHE A 117 11.43 -0.84 -17.03
C PHE A 117 11.06 0.65 -17.13
N GLU A 118 10.42 1.07 -18.22
CA GLU A 118 9.96 2.47 -18.36
C GLU A 118 8.82 2.79 -17.39
N ASP A 119 7.91 1.84 -17.16
CA ASP A 119 6.80 2.01 -16.21
C ASP A 119 7.32 2.06 -14.77
N GLU A 120 8.31 1.24 -14.42
CA GLU A 120 8.96 1.29 -13.10
C GLU A 120 9.60 2.65 -12.84
N GLN A 121 10.34 3.20 -13.81
CA GLN A 121 10.94 4.52 -13.70
C GLN A 121 9.88 5.62 -13.58
N PHE A 122 8.79 5.48 -14.32
CA PHE A 122 7.67 6.42 -14.26
C PHE A 122 7.06 6.44 -12.85
N VAL A 123 6.72 5.29 -12.27
CA VAL A 123 6.16 5.22 -10.91
C VAL A 123 7.16 5.75 -9.87
N GLN A 124 8.44 5.38 -9.97
CA GLN A 124 9.48 5.94 -9.09
C GLN A 124 9.54 7.47 -9.17
N ARG A 125 9.42 8.04 -10.38
CA ARG A 125 9.36 9.48 -10.57
C ARG A 125 8.12 10.09 -9.93
N ILE A 126 6.94 9.50 -10.11
CA ILE A 126 5.69 9.98 -9.48
C ILE A 126 5.81 10.03 -7.95
N LEU A 127 6.35 8.98 -7.33
CA LEU A 127 6.60 8.94 -5.89
C LEU A 127 7.54 10.08 -5.44
N GLN A 128 8.63 10.30 -6.17
CA GLN A 128 9.57 11.39 -5.90
C GLN A 128 8.92 12.77 -6.06
N VAL A 129 8.07 12.94 -7.08
CA VAL A 129 7.36 14.19 -7.36
C VAL A 129 6.40 14.52 -6.24
N MET A 130 5.61 13.54 -5.79
CA MET A 130 4.67 13.74 -4.68
C MET A 130 5.40 14.21 -3.42
N LEU A 131 6.47 13.52 -3.00
CA LEU A 131 7.23 13.89 -1.81
C LEU A 131 7.93 15.25 -1.95
N SER A 132 8.51 15.52 -3.12
CA SER A 132 9.16 16.80 -3.40
C SER A 132 8.16 17.96 -3.43
N ALA A 133 6.94 17.72 -3.92
CA ALA A 133 5.88 18.72 -3.96
C ALA A 133 5.32 19.01 -2.56
N VAL A 134 5.18 17.99 -1.69
CA VAL A 134 4.87 18.20 -0.26
C VAL A 134 5.92 19.08 0.37
N ALA A 135 7.19 18.71 0.22
CA ALA A 135 8.31 19.45 0.79
C ALA A 135 8.36 20.91 0.32
N LYS A 136 8.04 21.14 -0.95
CA LYS A 136 8.08 22.48 -1.57
C LYS A 136 6.85 23.33 -1.28
N SER A 137 5.69 22.72 -1.10
CA SER A 137 4.45 23.43 -0.78
C SER A 137 4.35 23.83 0.70
N GLU A 138 5.22 23.27 1.55
CA GLU A 138 5.23 23.50 3.00
C GLU A 138 3.91 23.13 3.68
N LEU A 139 3.10 22.28 3.03
CA LEU A 139 1.87 21.79 3.62
C LEU A 139 2.18 20.82 4.77
N PRO A 140 1.44 20.89 5.89
CA PRO A 140 1.58 19.97 7.00
C PRO A 140 0.84 18.66 6.70
N VAL A 141 1.28 17.94 5.67
CA VAL A 141 0.72 16.62 5.34
C VAL A 141 1.09 15.65 6.47
N GLU A 142 0.08 15.03 7.06
CA GLU A 142 0.18 14.14 8.21
C GLU A 142 0.21 12.66 7.79
N LYS A 143 -0.51 12.32 6.71
CA LYS A 143 -0.74 10.94 6.25
C LYS A 143 -0.38 10.75 4.78
N LEU A 144 0.30 9.65 4.48
CA LEU A 144 0.66 9.24 3.12
C LEU A 144 0.28 7.79 2.89
N ASP A 145 -0.56 7.56 1.88
CA ASP A 145 -1.09 6.25 1.55
C ASP A 145 -0.73 5.88 0.11
N PHE A 146 -0.08 4.74 -0.07
CA PHE A 146 0.22 4.16 -1.38
C PHE A 146 -0.58 2.87 -1.57
N TYR A 147 -1.56 2.92 -2.46
CA TYR A 147 -2.50 1.84 -2.74
C TYR A 147 -2.69 1.70 -4.26
N LEU A 148 -1.74 1.03 -4.91
CA LEU A 148 -1.88 0.60 -6.30
C LEU A 148 -2.25 -0.88 -6.32
N GLY A 149 -3.13 -1.30 -7.23
CA GLY A 149 -3.61 -2.67 -7.35
C GLY A 149 -4.88 -2.93 -6.55
N HIS A 150 -5.96 -3.21 -7.28
CA HIS A 150 -7.29 -3.59 -6.80
C HIS A 150 -7.81 -4.84 -7.51
N VAL A 151 -7.93 -5.96 -6.82
CA VAL A 151 -8.12 -7.27 -7.47
C VAL A 151 -9.49 -7.45 -8.11
N ASP A 152 -10.52 -6.75 -7.63
CA ASP A 152 -11.87 -6.84 -8.22
C ASP A 152 -12.07 -5.99 -9.49
N GLU A 153 -11.09 -5.17 -9.89
CA GLU A 153 -11.18 -4.43 -11.14
C GLU A 153 -10.35 -5.12 -12.24
N PRO A 154 -10.97 -5.55 -13.36
CA PRO A 154 -10.28 -6.25 -14.45
C PRO A 154 -9.21 -5.42 -15.19
N LYS A 155 -8.96 -4.18 -14.75
CA LYS A 155 -7.96 -3.25 -15.27
C LYS A 155 -7.00 -2.71 -14.21
N SER A 156 -7.10 -3.14 -12.95
CA SER A 156 -6.08 -2.76 -11.97
C SER A 156 -4.81 -3.54 -12.25
N VAL A 157 -3.68 -2.93 -11.93
CA VAL A 157 -2.36 -3.47 -12.23
C VAL A 157 -1.67 -3.85 -10.92
N ASN A 158 -0.58 -4.60 -11.02
CA ASN A 158 0.25 -5.02 -9.89
C ASN A 158 0.53 -3.85 -8.94
N PRO A 159 0.39 -4.04 -7.62
CA PRO A 159 0.79 -3.06 -6.63
C PRO A 159 2.26 -2.70 -6.71
N ILE A 160 2.61 -1.61 -6.03
CA ILE A 160 4.01 -1.17 -5.92
C ILE A 160 4.85 -2.32 -5.37
N SER A 161 5.87 -2.73 -6.12
CA SER A 161 6.89 -3.64 -5.62
C SER A 161 7.87 -2.88 -4.72
N LEU A 162 8.39 -3.54 -3.68
CA LEU A 162 9.27 -2.89 -2.69
C LEU A 162 10.50 -2.20 -3.32
N GLN A 163 10.99 -2.72 -4.44
CA GLN A 163 12.09 -2.14 -5.22
C GLN A 163 11.81 -0.74 -5.77
N LEU A 164 10.54 -0.33 -5.91
CA LEU A 164 10.18 1.03 -6.32
C LEU A 164 10.42 2.05 -5.19
N LEU A 165 10.63 1.57 -3.95
CA LEU A 165 11.05 2.38 -2.82
C LEU A 165 12.58 2.53 -2.72
N ASP A 166 13.36 1.90 -3.61
CA ASP A 166 14.81 2.15 -3.76
C ASP A 166 15.06 3.55 -4.34
N TRP A 167 14.81 4.57 -3.52
CA TRP A 167 14.95 5.96 -3.92
C TRP A 167 16.43 6.37 -3.84
N PRO A 168 17.01 6.93 -4.91
CA PRO A 168 18.39 7.40 -4.86
C PRO A 168 18.53 8.53 -3.84
N VAL A 169 19.60 8.45 -3.02
CA VAL A 169 19.95 9.26 -1.83
C VAL A 169 19.89 10.79 -2.02
N TYR A 170 19.67 11.29 -3.24
CA TYR A 170 19.49 12.72 -3.54
C TYR A 170 18.21 13.34 -2.94
N VAL A 171 17.29 12.53 -2.39
CA VAL A 171 16.12 13.01 -1.61
C VAL A 171 16.49 13.46 -0.18
N SER A 172 17.75 13.30 0.24
CA SER A 172 18.22 13.62 1.60
C SER A 172 17.88 15.04 2.12
N PRO A 173 17.88 16.13 1.31
CA PRO A 173 17.46 17.45 1.79
C PRO A 173 15.97 17.54 2.13
N ILE A 174 15.13 16.70 1.50
CA ILE A 174 13.67 16.68 1.68
C ILE A 174 13.27 15.93 2.95
N ALA A 175 14.05 14.94 3.39
CA ALA A 175 13.78 14.19 4.63
C ALA A 175 13.50 15.12 5.84
N TRP A 176 14.23 16.24 5.91
CA TRP A 176 14.16 17.20 7.00
C TRP A 176 12.95 18.13 6.91
N THR A 177 12.23 18.16 5.78
CA THR A 177 11.07 19.03 5.58
C THR A 177 9.76 18.27 5.82
N LEU A 178 9.73 16.94 5.68
CA LEU A 178 8.55 16.09 5.89
C LEU A 178 8.27 15.79 7.38
N THR A 179 8.44 16.78 8.25
CA THR A 179 8.33 16.62 9.71
C THR A 179 6.90 16.46 10.22
N SER A 180 5.90 16.86 9.42
CA SER A 180 4.49 16.71 9.80
C SER A 180 3.96 15.30 9.52
N LEU A 181 4.65 14.51 8.70
CA LEU A 181 4.20 13.18 8.30
C LEU A 181 4.42 12.19 9.45
N THR A 182 3.31 11.68 9.98
CA THR A 182 3.28 10.78 11.13
C THR A 182 2.73 9.41 10.80
N SER A 183 2.05 9.26 9.65
CA SER A 183 1.43 8.02 9.20
C SER A 183 1.84 7.67 7.77
N LEU A 184 2.28 6.44 7.57
CA LEU A 184 2.59 5.87 6.27
C LEU A 184 1.87 4.54 6.09
N ARG A 185 1.25 4.36 4.93
CA ARG A 185 0.57 3.13 4.56
C ARG A 185 1.01 2.64 3.20
N LEU A 186 1.34 1.35 3.13
CA LEU A 186 1.84 0.70 1.93
C LEU A 186 1.03 -0.57 1.63
N LEU A 187 0.51 -0.66 0.41
CA LEU A 187 0.15 -1.92 -0.23
C LEU A 187 1.31 -2.35 -1.15
N ILE A 188 1.86 -3.54 -0.93
CA ILE A 188 3.04 -4.03 -1.64
C ILE A 188 2.73 -5.34 -2.36
N SER A 189 3.22 -5.48 -3.59
CA SER A 189 3.16 -6.76 -4.29
C SER A 189 4.28 -7.68 -3.79
N PRO A 190 3.98 -8.94 -3.42
CA PRO A 190 5.00 -9.91 -3.03
C PRO A 190 5.81 -10.42 -4.23
N PHE A 191 5.36 -10.19 -5.47
CA PHE A 191 6.09 -10.61 -6.66
C PHE A 191 7.33 -9.76 -6.90
N TYR A 192 8.48 -10.39 -6.67
CA TYR A 192 9.78 -9.87 -7.03
C TYR A 192 10.36 -10.69 -8.19
N LYS A 193 10.51 -10.08 -9.37
CA LYS A 193 11.32 -10.65 -10.46
C LYS A 193 12.77 -10.23 -10.30
N ASN A 194 13.57 -11.25 -10.00
CA ASN A 194 14.98 -11.20 -9.64
C ASN A 194 15.84 -10.75 -10.84
N ASN A 195 16.12 -9.45 -10.96
CA ASN A 195 17.13 -8.95 -11.91
C ASN A 195 17.85 -7.66 -11.48
N ARG A 196 17.56 -7.09 -10.31
CA ARG A 196 18.28 -5.91 -9.79
C ARG A 196 19.52 -6.31 -8.99
N ALA A 197 20.52 -5.44 -9.00
CA ALA A 197 21.79 -5.62 -8.32
C ALA A 197 21.61 -5.84 -6.81
N TYR A 198 22.49 -6.66 -6.21
CA TYR A 198 22.54 -6.97 -4.79
C TYR A 198 22.44 -5.72 -3.90
N GLY A 199 21.59 -5.74 -2.86
CA GLY A 199 21.54 -4.71 -1.82
C GLY A 199 20.54 -3.56 -2.04
N TRP A 200 19.57 -3.71 -2.95
CA TRP A 200 18.45 -2.77 -3.09
C TRP A 200 17.54 -2.77 -1.86
N GLU A 201 17.47 -3.87 -1.12
CA GLU A 201 16.65 -4.06 0.07
C GLU A 201 17.00 -3.02 1.14
N LYS A 202 18.29 -2.85 1.39
CA LYS A 202 18.80 -1.85 2.36
C LYS A 202 18.49 -0.43 1.92
N ARG A 203 18.53 -0.15 0.62
CA ARG A 203 18.23 1.18 0.09
C ARG A 203 16.73 1.46 0.12
N ALA A 204 15.90 0.47 -0.21
CA ALA A 204 14.45 0.55 -0.08
C ALA A 204 14.04 0.83 1.38
N MET A 205 14.67 0.17 2.36
CA MET A 205 14.44 0.48 3.78
C MET A 205 14.94 1.86 4.20
N GLY A 206 15.90 2.44 3.47
CA GLY A 206 16.31 3.83 3.67
C GLY A 206 15.20 4.85 3.34
N CYS A 207 14.11 4.45 2.68
CA CYS A 207 12.98 5.34 2.43
C CYS A 207 12.31 5.80 3.74
N PHE A 208 12.33 4.97 4.78
CA PHE A 208 11.75 5.29 6.09
C PHE A 208 12.53 6.39 6.82
N ASP A 209 13.81 6.59 6.49
CA ASP A 209 14.61 7.70 7.02
C ASP A 209 14.10 9.08 6.55
N LEU A 210 13.25 9.13 5.50
CA LEU A 210 12.61 10.36 5.06
C LEU A 210 11.47 10.83 5.97
N PHE A 211 11.02 9.99 6.91
CA PHE A 211 9.86 10.26 7.76
C PHE A 211 10.27 10.23 9.25
N PRO A 212 10.98 11.26 9.74
CA PRO A 212 11.58 11.23 11.08
C PRO A 212 10.57 11.21 12.22
N GLN A 213 9.32 11.62 11.97
CA GLN A 213 8.22 11.62 12.94
C GLN A 213 7.20 10.49 12.71
N LEU A 214 7.55 9.51 11.86
CA LEU A 214 6.69 8.37 11.56
C LEU A 214 6.42 7.57 12.83
N SER A 215 5.14 7.51 13.20
CA SER A 215 4.67 6.84 14.41
C SER A 215 3.57 5.81 14.13
N HIS A 216 2.93 5.88 12.96
CA HIS A 216 1.92 4.93 12.51
C HIS A 216 2.39 4.32 11.19
N PHE A 217 2.50 3.00 11.14
CA PHE A 217 2.90 2.28 9.94
C PHE A 217 1.95 1.12 9.66
N THR A 218 1.39 1.13 8.45
CA THR A 218 0.56 0.03 7.94
C THR A 218 1.24 -0.58 6.72
N LEU A 219 1.43 -1.90 6.75
CA LEU A 219 1.91 -2.71 5.62
C LEU A 219 0.89 -3.81 5.32
N ALA A 220 0.42 -3.86 4.09
CA ALA A 220 -0.39 -4.95 3.57
C ALA A 220 0.24 -5.48 2.28
N PHE A 221 0.02 -6.76 2.00
CA PHE A 221 0.32 -7.35 0.69
C PHE A 221 -0.96 -7.55 -0.13
N ASP A 222 -0.83 -7.64 -1.45
CA ASP A 222 -1.95 -7.91 -2.35
C ASP A 222 -2.50 -9.34 -2.24
N ASP A 223 -3.50 -9.66 -3.08
CA ASP A 223 -4.29 -10.89 -2.96
C ASP A 223 -3.51 -12.18 -3.10
N GLU A 224 -2.29 -12.13 -3.64
CA GLU A 224 -1.51 -13.35 -3.77
C GLU A 224 -0.82 -13.76 -2.48
N PHE A 225 -0.90 -12.92 -1.43
CA PHE A 225 -0.38 -13.18 -0.07
C PHE A 225 1.15 -13.33 -0.07
N ASP A 226 1.87 -12.63 0.83
CA ASP A 226 3.32 -12.85 0.88
C ASP A 226 3.65 -14.22 1.49
N ASN A 227 4.09 -15.16 0.66
CA ASN A 227 4.51 -16.49 1.10
C ASN A 227 6.02 -16.53 1.39
N HIS A 228 6.43 -15.83 2.46
CA HIS A 228 7.83 -15.74 2.92
C HIS A 228 8.83 -15.15 1.90
N THR A 229 8.41 -14.22 1.05
CA THR A 229 9.31 -13.60 0.06
C THR A 229 9.79 -12.21 0.49
N ILE A 230 8.89 -11.32 0.90
CA ILE A 230 9.20 -9.92 1.18
C ILE A 230 9.21 -9.63 2.68
N PHE A 231 8.30 -10.20 3.46
CA PHE A 231 8.20 -10.01 4.90
C PHE A 231 9.49 -10.33 5.65
N PRO A 232 10.27 -11.39 5.30
CA PRO A 232 11.56 -11.63 5.92
C PRO A 232 12.51 -10.43 5.81
N ILE A 233 12.49 -9.69 4.70
CA ILE A 233 13.29 -8.47 4.49
C ILE A 233 12.87 -7.38 5.48
N PHE A 234 11.57 -7.16 5.64
CA PHE A 234 11.03 -6.22 6.63
C PHE A 234 11.43 -6.60 8.05
N SER A 235 11.32 -7.89 8.41
CA SER A 235 11.68 -8.38 9.75
C SER A 235 13.17 -8.15 10.09
N GLU A 236 14.03 -8.18 9.08
CA GLU A 236 15.47 -8.00 9.23
C GLU A 236 15.89 -6.53 9.27
N LEU A 237 15.27 -5.70 8.43
CA LEU A 237 15.82 -4.38 8.09
C LEU A 237 14.94 -3.20 8.48
N LEU A 238 13.64 -3.39 8.72
CA LEU A 238 12.75 -2.27 9.02
C LEU A 238 13.11 -1.66 10.38
N LYS A 239 13.33 -0.35 10.40
CA LYS A 239 13.57 0.39 11.63
C LYS A 239 12.90 1.75 11.57
N ILE A 240 11.85 1.91 12.37
CA ILE A 240 11.11 3.17 12.49
C ILE A 240 11.26 3.65 13.95
N PRO A 241 12.14 4.63 14.25
CA PRO A 241 12.55 4.96 15.62
C PRO A 241 11.42 5.39 16.56
N GLN A 242 10.34 5.96 16.03
CA GLN A 242 9.23 6.50 16.80
C GLN A 242 7.92 5.70 16.63
N LEU A 243 8.02 4.46 16.15
CA LEU A 243 6.86 3.64 15.83
C LEU A 243 6.05 3.32 17.08
N ARG A 244 4.78 3.72 17.08
CA ARG A 244 3.80 3.48 18.15
C ARG A 244 2.70 2.54 17.71
N VAL A 245 2.22 2.69 16.47
CA VAL A 245 1.15 1.87 15.91
C VAL A 245 1.69 1.11 14.70
N MET A 246 1.59 -0.22 14.75
CA MET A 246 1.97 -1.10 13.64
C MET A 246 0.76 -1.94 13.23
N GLU A 247 0.46 -1.91 11.94
CA GLU A 247 -0.55 -2.78 11.33
C GLU A 247 0.10 -3.58 10.21
N LEU A 248 0.02 -4.90 10.29
CA LEU A 248 0.57 -5.82 9.30
C LEU A 248 -0.55 -6.72 8.79
N ALA A 249 -0.67 -6.87 7.46
CA ALA A 249 -1.74 -7.65 6.87
C ALA A 249 -1.31 -8.51 5.67
N ARG A 250 -1.95 -9.68 5.53
CA ARG A 250 -1.92 -10.55 4.33
C ARG A 250 -0.55 -11.17 4.02
N PHE A 251 0.06 -11.83 5.00
CA PHE A 251 1.35 -12.50 4.82
C PHE A 251 1.48 -13.76 5.67
N GLU A 252 2.35 -14.65 5.22
CA GLU A 252 2.85 -15.78 5.98
C GLU A 252 4.14 -15.36 6.69
N ALA A 253 4.25 -15.73 7.97
CA ALA A 253 5.45 -15.49 8.73
C ALA A 253 5.74 -16.64 9.68
N THR A 254 7.03 -16.79 10.00
CA THR A 254 7.45 -17.58 11.14
C THR A 254 7.28 -16.77 12.43
N ALA A 255 7.11 -17.48 13.55
CA ALA A 255 7.13 -16.83 14.87
C ALA A 255 8.42 -16.02 15.09
N ALA A 256 9.55 -16.48 14.54
CA ALA A 256 10.84 -15.81 14.69
C ALA A 256 10.88 -14.45 13.97
N GLU A 257 10.37 -14.36 12.74
CA GLU A 257 10.34 -13.11 11.96
C GLU A 257 9.43 -12.07 12.61
N LEU A 258 8.23 -12.47 13.01
CA LEU A 258 7.28 -11.56 13.67
C LEU A 258 7.78 -11.15 15.06
N THR A 259 8.34 -12.07 15.85
CA THR A 259 8.96 -11.74 17.14
C THR A 259 10.11 -10.74 16.97
N LYS A 260 10.92 -10.91 15.91
CA LYS A 260 12.07 -10.04 15.65
C LYS A 260 11.65 -8.59 15.40
N ILE A 261 10.68 -8.35 14.51
CA ILE A 261 10.21 -6.99 14.22
C ILE A 261 9.54 -6.34 15.44
N LEU A 262 8.81 -7.11 16.25
CA LEU A 262 8.21 -6.64 17.49
C LEU A 262 9.28 -6.23 18.52
N LEU A 263 10.29 -7.07 18.73
CA LEU A 263 11.39 -6.79 19.66
C LEU A 263 12.26 -5.61 19.23
N GLN A 264 12.42 -5.39 17.91
CA GLN A 264 13.12 -4.22 17.39
C GLN A 264 12.42 -2.90 17.78
N HIS A 265 11.09 -2.90 17.93
CA HIS A 265 10.28 -1.72 18.22
C HIS A 265 9.68 -1.73 19.64
N GLN A 266 10.04 -2.70 20.50
CA GLN A 266 9.43 -2.93 21.82
C GLN A 266 9.43 -1.73 22.78
N SER A 267 10.35 -0.78 22.61
CA SER A 267 10.50 0.37 23.49
C SER A 267 9.55 1.52 23.17
N THR A 268 8.90 1.49 22.00
CA THR A 268 8.00 2.56 21.52
C THR A 268 6.66 2.02 21.05
N LEU A 269 6.60 0.75 20.63
CA LEU A 269 5.40 0.13 20.08
C LEU A 269 4.33 -0.04 21.17
N GLU A 270 3.17 0.52 20.88
CA GLU A 270 2.05 0.74 21.77
C GLU A 270 0.83 -0.09 21.31
N GLU A 271 0.56 -0.09 20.00
CA GLU A 271 -0.56 -0.77 19.37
C GLU A 271 -0.08 -1.67 18.22
N ILE A 272 -0.62 -2.89 18.16
CA ILE A 272 -0.30 -3.89 17.15
C ILE A 272 -1.61 -4.43 16.58
N THR A 273 -1.75 -4.39 15.26
CA THR A 273 -2.84 -5.05 14.55
C THR A 273 -2.28 -6.04 13.54
N LEU A 274 -2.74 -7.29 13.62
CA LEU A 274 -2.45 -8.34 12.66
C LEU A 274 -3.76 -8.74 11.98
N ARG A 275 -3.78 -8.68 10.66
CA ARG A 275 -4.95 -9.10 9.86
C ARG A 275 -4.53 -10.12 8.81
N GLU A 276 -5.27 -11.22 8.66
CA GLU A 276 -4.99 -12.22 7.62
C GLU A 276 -3.51 -12.65 7.65
N VAL A 277 -2.98 -12.85 8.85
CA VAL A 277 -1.60 -13.33 9.03
C VAL A 277 -1.65 -14.82 9.26
N LYS A 278 -0.79 -15.56 8.57
CA LYS A 278 -0.68 -17.01 8.71
C LYS A 278 0.65 -17.38 9.39
N MET A 279 0.60 -18.28 10.36
CA MET A 279 1.78 -18.86 11.01
C MET A 279 1.63 -20.36 11.25
N ASP A 280 2.78 -21.03 11.35
CA ASP A 280 2.87 -22.48 11.53
C ASP A 280 2.43 -22.91 12.94
N GLY A 281 1.15 -23.23 13.08
CA GLY A 281 0.59 -23.87 14.26
C GLY A 281 0.42 -22.97 15.49
N ALA A 282 -0.32 -23.48 16.49
CA ALA A 282 -0.65 -22.74 17.71
C ALA A 282 0.58 -22.32 18.51
N GLY A 283 1.60 -23.18 18.59
CA GLY A 283 2.85 -22.88 19.30
C GLY A 283 3.57 -21.63 18.79
N SER A 284 3.47 -21.34 17.49
CA SER A 284 4.03 -20.12 16.89
C SER A 284 3.27 -18.88 17.35
N TRP A 285 1.94 -18.93 17.33
CA TRP A 285 1.08 -17.87 17.83
C TRP A 285 1.27 -17.61 19.32
N THR A 286 1.28 -18.66 20.15
CA THR A 286 1.45 -18.52 21.60
C THR A 286 2.82 -17.93 21.95
N SER A 287 3.87 -18.28 21.20
CA SER A 287 5.21 -17.67 21.33
C SER A 287 5.19 -16.16 21.03
N VAL A 288 4.58 -15.73 19.92
CA VAL A 288 4.46 -14.31 19.57
C VAL A 288 3.62 -13.55 20.61
N LEU A 289 2.48 -14.11 21.03
CA LEU A 289 1.62 -13.51 22.06
C LEU A 289 2.36 -13.33 23.39
N SER A 290 3.18 -14.31 23.78
CA SER A 290 4.02 -14.19 24.99
C SER A 290 5.02 -13.03 24.87
N THR A 291 5.60 -12.82 23.69
CA THR A 291 6.48 -11.68 23.41
C THR A 291 5.72 -10.36 23.57
N VAL A 292 4.53 -10.24 22.97
CA VAL A 292 3.69 -9.03 23.05
C VAL A 292 3.32 -8.71 24.50
N ARG A 293 2.92 -9.72 25.29
CA ARG A 293 2.59 -9.57 26.72
C ARG A 293 3.75 -8.97 27.52
N ASP A 294 4.98 -9.38 27.19
CA ASP A 294 6.18 -8.99 27.93
C ASP A 294 6.71 -7.59 27.51
N MET A 295 6.18 -7.00 26.43
CA MET A 295 6.50 -5.64 25.99
C MET A 295 5.96 -4.60 26.97
N ARG A 296 6.80 -3.62 27.35
CA ARG A 296 6.46 -2.65 28.40
C ARG A 296 5.49 -1.56 27.97
N GLN A 297 5.64 -1.03 26.74
CA GLN A 297 4.83 0.08 26.22
C GLN A 297 3.50 -0.38 25.61
N PHE A 298 3.38 -1.68 25.35
CA PHE A 298 2.25 -2.27 24.69
C PHE A 298 0.96 -2.12 25.52
N HIS A 299 -0.12 -1.68 24.86
CA HIS A 299 -1.46 -1.54 25.46
C HIS A 299 -2.61 -2.06 24.58
N SER A 300 -2.45 -2.25 23.27
CA SER A 300 -3.52 -2.74 22.39
C SER A 300 -3.02 -3.74 21.34
N PHE A 301 -3.58 -4.94 21.32
CA PHE A 301 -3.30 -5.98 20.32
C PHE A 301 -4.59 -6.44 19.69
N THR A 302 -4.63 -6.46 18.36
CA THR A 302 -5.81 -6.90 17.61
C THR A 302 -5.42 -7.96 16.60
N MET A 303 -6.13 -9.08 16.61
CA MET A 303 -6.08 -10.11 15.57
C MET A 303 -7.39 -10.13 14.78
N LYS A 304 -7.30 -10.24 13.46
CA LYS A 304 -8.44 -10.32 12.54
C LYS A 304 -8.16 -11.38 11.48
N GLN A 305 -9.01 -12.40 11.36
CA GLN A 305 -8.91 -13.42 10.30
C GLN A 305 -7.50 -14.05 10.20
N CYS A 306 -6.80 -14.19 11.33
CA CYS A 306 -5.48 -14.82 11.36
C CYS A 306 -5.61 -16.35 11.33
N LEU A 307 -4.66 -17.01 10.68
CA LEU A 307 -4.71 -18.44 10.39
C LEU A 307 -3.66 -19.25 11.16
N ILE A 308 -4.04 -20.47 11.55
CA ILE A 308 -3.19 -21.43 12.27
C ILE A 308 -2.93 -22.64 11.34
N GLY A 309 -1.70 -22.79 10.86
CA GLY A 309 -1.25 -23.97 10.09
C GLY A 309 -1.40 -23.90 8.56
N ASP A 310 -1.17 -25.04 7.89
CA ASP A 310 -0.98 -25.19 6.43
C ASP A 310 -2.26 -25.08 5.56
N TRP A 311 -3.38 -24.59 6.10
CA TRP A 311 -4.64 -24.63 5.37
C TRP A 311 -4.64 -23.65 4.19
N PHE A 312 -4.74 -24.22 2.99
CA PHE A 312 -5.04 -23.48 1.76
C PHE A 312 -6.44 -22.87 1.86
N PHE A 313 -6.64 -21.74 1.17
CA PHE A 313 -7.93 -21.07 0.90
C PHE A 313 -8.91 -21.97 0.12
N THR A 314 -9.25 -23.15 0.64
CA THR A 314 -10.27 -24.03 0.06
C THR A 314 -11.51 -24.03 0.94
N ASP A 315 -12.34 -23.02 0.69
CA ASP A 315 -13.82 -23.01 0.72
C ASP A 315 -14.57 -23.55 1.95
N VAL A 316 -13.89 -23.88 3.05
CA VAL A 316 -14.49 -24.21 4.35
C VAL A 316 -13.48 -23.87 5.46
N SER A 317 -13.21 -22.60 5.72
CA SER A 317 -12.39 -22.21 6.88
C SER A 317 -13.28 -22.07 8.11
N ASP A 318 -13.06 -22.92 9.10
CA ASP A 318 -13.32 -22.59 10.51
C ASP A 318 -12.37 -21.40 10.85
N GLU A 319 -12.75 -20.19 10.42
CA GLU A 319 -12.05 -18.94 10.70
C GLU A 319 -12.08 -18.66 12.21
N ILE A 320 -11.01 -18.08 12.75
CA ILE A 320 -11.17 -17.21 13.92
C ILE A 320 -11.86 -15.95 13.38
N ASP A 321 -13.16 -16.07 13.12
CA ASP A 321 -14.07 -15.04 12.59
C ASP A 321 -14.28 -13.90 13.62
N GLU A 322 -13.89 -14.15 14.88
CA GLU A 322 -13.94 -13.16 15.93
C GLU A 322 -12.72 -12.23 15.83
N VAL A 323 -12.99 -10.95 15.58
CA VAL A 323 -12.04 -9.87 15.83
C VAL A 323 -11.67 -9.91 17.31
N VAL A 324 -10.51 -10.46 17.64
CA VAL A 324 -10.02 -10.46 19.01
C VAL A 324 -9.24 -9.17 19.24
N SER A 325 -9.92 -8.16 19.78
CA SER A 325 -9.29 -6.93 20.24
C SER A 325 -9.02 -7.01 21.75
N ILE A 326 -7.75 -6.93 22.10
CA ILE A 326 -7.24 -7.05 23.47
C ILE A 326 -6.60 -5.75 23.89
N LYS A 327 -7.19 -5.11 24.91
CA LYS A 327 -6.65 -3.90 25.54
C LYS A 327 -5.88 -4.17 26.85
N ASP A 328 -5.82 -5.43 27.29
CA ASP A 328 -5.27 -5.82 28.60
C ASP A 328 -4.39 -7.07 28.50
N ARG A 329 -3.25 -7.08 29.20
CA ARG A 329 -2.26 -8.18 29.17
C ARG A 329 -2.80 -9.53 29.63
N GLU A 330 -3.72 -9.55 30.59
CA GLU A 330 -4.34 -10.79 31.09
C GLU A 330 -5.15 -11.52 30.00
N ARG A 331 -5.73 -10.76 29.05
CA ARG A 331 -6.53 -11.34 27.97
C ARG A 331 -5.68 -11.91 26.83
N ILE A 332 -4.37 -11.58 26.78
CA ILE A 332 -3.42 -12.23 25.88
C ILE A 332 -3.23 -13.70 26.26
N GLU A 333 -3.23 -14.02 27.56
CA GLU A 333 -3.10 -15.41 28.03
C GLU A 333 -4.38 -16.20 27.75
N GLU A 334 -5.55 -15.57 27.87
CA GLU A 334 -6.83 -16.17 27.47
C GLU A 334 -6.85 -16.48 25.97
N LEU A 335 -6.41 -15.54 25.12
CA LEU A 335 -6.30 -15.76 23.68
C LEU A 335 -5.31 -16.88 23.35
N ALA A 336 -4.14 -16.89 23.99
CA ALA A 336 -3.17 -17.97 23.80
C ALA A 336 -3.76 -19.34 24.16
N ALA A 337 -4.54 -19.43 25.25
CA ALA A 337 -5.23 -20.65 25.64
C ALA A 337 -6.34 -21.05 24.64
N GLN A 338 -7.10 -20.09 24.12
CA GLN A 338 -8.12 -20.34 23.09
C GLN A 338 -7.50 -20.90 21.80
N ILE A 339 -6.38 -20.34 21.35
CA ILE A 339 -5.64 -20.81 20.18
C ILE A 339 -5.19 -22.27 20.34
N GLU A 340 -4.70 -22.65 21.53
CA GLU A 340 -4.31 -24.03 21.83
C GLU A 340 -5.53 -24.99 21.85
N ILE A 341 -6.67 -24.56 22.40
CA ILE A 341 -7.91 -25.35 22.41
C ILE A 341 -8.39 -25.60 20.98
N VAL A 342 -8.50 -24.55 20.17
CA VAL A 342 -8.93 -24.65 18.76
C VAL A 342 -7.98 -25.57 17.98
N SER A 343 -6.67 -25.41 18.16
CA SER A 343 -5.69 -26.28 17.51
C SER A 343 -5.80 -27.75 17.93
N ALA A 344 -6.12 -28.04 19.20
CA ALA A 344 -6.31 -29.40 19.68
C ALA A 344 -7.60 -30.02 19.14
N GLU A 345 -8.68 -29.25 19.04
CA GLU A 345 -9.93 -29.69 18.42
C GLU A 345 -9.75 -29.98 16.92
N MET A 346 -8.98 -29.16 16.22
CA MET A 346 -8.64 -29.38 14.80
C MET A 346 -7.80 -30.65 14.61
N ALA A 347 -6.83 -30.94 15.48
CA ALA A 347 -6.00 -32.14 15.39
C ALA A 347 -6.76 -33.45 15.71
N ALA A 348 -7.95 -33.34 16.33
CA ALA A 348 -8.80 -34.48 16.67
C ALA A 348 -9.85 -34.81 15.59
N LYS A 349 -10.08 -33.91 14.63
CA LYS A 349 -10.88 -34.15 13.41
C LYS A 349 -10.01 -34.85 12.36
#